data_AF-A0A164PJK8-F1
#
_entry.id   AF-A0A164PJK8-F1
#
_cell.length_a   1.000
_cell.length_b   1.000
_cell.length_c   1.000
_cell.angle_alpha   90.00
_cell.angle_beta   90.00
_cell.angle_gamma   90.00
#
_symmetry.space_group_name_H-M   'P 1'
#
loop_
_entity.id
_entity.type
_entity.pdbx_description
1 polymer ?
#
loop_
_entity_poly.entity_id
_entity_poly.type
_entity_poly.pdbx_seq_one_letter_code
_entity_poly.pdbx_strand_id
1 'polypeptide(L)'
;MALETSTSGMFKIQVLTGPNWAAWKRRMSAVLSELDLFKYIDGSAPLPGILVPTTPTPAENLAIAAWHAGDRKARTRIELSISDEQSLHTVRDDTAKAMWDTLRTIHEPHGVLGVL
;
A
#
# COMPACT_ATOMS: atom_id res chain seq x y z
N MET A 1 -5.20 21.02 19.15
CA MET A 1 -5.03 20.27 17.89
C MET A 1 -4.87 18.80 18.27
N ALA A 2 -5.93 18.01 18.14
CA ALA A 2 -5.91 16.59 18.49
C ALA A 2 -5.24 15.81 17.37
N LEU A 3 -4.26 14.96 17.70
CA LEU A 3 -3.64 14.05 16.74
C LEU A 3 -4.58 12.86 16.59
N GLU A 4 -5.33 12.83 15.49
CA GLU A 4 -6.19 11.68 15.14
C GLU A 4 -5.29 10.45 14.92
N THR A 5 -5.54 9.39 15.69
CA THR A 5 -4.73 8.15 15.66
C THR A 5 -5.58 7.02 15.10
N SER A 6 -5.07 6.34 14.07
CA SER A 6 -5.72 5.16 13.53
C SER A 6 -5.18 3.90 14.21
N THR A 7 -6.08 3.11 14.77
CA THR A 7 -5.75 1.84 15.41
C THR A 7 -6.02 0.71 14.43
N SER A 8 -5.06 0.43 13.55
CA SER A 8 -5.10 -0.76 12.70
C SER A 8 -4.49 -1.95 13.47
N GLY A 9 -5.24 -2.53 14.40
CA GLY A 9 -4.77 -3.60 15.29
C GLY A 9 -3.75 -3.14 16.35
N MET A 10 -2.77 -4.00 16.67
CA MET A 10 -1.73 -3.81 17.71
C MET A 10 -0.76 -2.63 17.47
N PHE A 11 -0.78 -2.03 16.28
CA PHE A 11 0.14 -0.96 15.92
C PHE A 11 -0.55 0.40 15.95
N LYS A 12 0.03 1.35 16.67
CA LYS A 12 -0.42 2.74 16.71
C LYS A 12 0.29 3.53 15.62
N ILE A 13 -0.42 3.88 14.56
CA ILE A 13 0.07 4.75 13.49
C ILE A 13 -0.77 6.04 13.49
N GLN A 14 -0.10 7.18 13.49
CA GLN A 14 -0.77 8.46 13.29
C GLN A 14 -1.35 8.52 11.88
N VAL A 15 -2.59 9.00 11.72
CA VAL A 15 -3.23 9.14 10.41
C VAL A 15 -2.38 9.99 9.46
N LEU A 16 -2.26 9.61 8.19
CA LEU A 16 -1.60 10.44 7.17
C LEU A 16 -2.46 11.69 6.89
N THR A 17 -1.88 12.86 7.12
CA THR A 17 -2.53 14.16 6.82
C THR A 17 -1.77 14.96 5.76
N GLY A 18 -0.65 14.44 5.27
CA GLY A 18 0.26 15.10 4.32
C GLY A 18 1.56 15.55 4.96
N PRO A 19 1.57 16.56 5.87
CA PRO A 19 2.80 17.05 6.50
C PRO A 19 3.60 15.98 7.26
N ASN A 20 2.93 14.92 7.72
CA ASN A 20 3.55 13.82 8.43
C ASN A 20 3.98 12.64 7.54
N TRP A 21 4.00 12.82 6.21
CA TRP A 21 4.32 11.77 5.23
C TRP A 21 5.56 10.95 5.59
N ALA A 22 6.70 11.58 5.83
CA ALA A 22 7.96 10.86 6.09
C ALA A 22 7.87 9.94 7.32
N ALA A 23 7.22 10.41 8.38
CA ALA A 23 7.01 9.63 9.60
C ALA A 23 5.96 8.53 9.40
N TRP A 24 4.87 8.85 8.71
CA TRP A 24 3.82 7.89 8.37
C TRP A 24 4.37 6.75 7.49
N LYS A 25 5.08 7.09 6.41
CA LYS A 25 5.71 6.14 5.48
C LYS A 25 6.59 5.17 6.23
N ARG A 26 7.50 5.66 7.08
CA ARG A 26 8.39 4.81 7.89
C ARG A 26 7.61 3.85 8.80
N ARG A 27 6.58 4.35 9.49
CA ARG A 27 5.77 3.53 10.41
C ARG A 27 4.93 2.50 9.65
N MET A 28 4.30 2.90 8.55
CA MET A 28 3.49 1.99 7.74
C MET A 28 4.35 0.92 7.08
N SER A 29 5.54 1.27 6.55
CA SER A 29 6.49 0.29 6.03
C SER A 29 6.89 -0.73 7.10
N ALA A 30 7.12 -0.31 8.34
CA ALA A 30 7.43 -1.22 9.45
C ALA A 30 6.26 -2.17 9.76
N VAL A 31 5.02 -1.65 9.81
CA VAL A 31 3.82 -2.46 10.04
C VAL A 31 3.58 -3.46 8.91
N LEU A 32 3.71 -3.04 7.66
CA LEU A 32 3.58 -3.95 6.51
C LEU A 32 4.70 -4.99 6.50
N SER A 33 5.91 -4.65 6.94
CA SER A 33 7.02 -5.63 7.02
C SER A 33 6.79 -6.67 8.09
N GLU A 34 6.36 -6.26 9.29
CA GLU A 34 6.02 -7.16 10.41
C GLU A 34 4.89 -8.14 10.05
N LEU A 35 3.97 -7.71 9.18
CA LEU A 35 2.84 -8.53 8.72
C LEU A 35 3.15 -9.33 7.44
N ASP A 36 4.39 -9.29 6.93
CA ASP A 36 4.79 -9.89 5.65
C ASP A 36 3.91 -9.41 4.46
N LEU A 37 3.49 -8.14 4.50
CA LEU A 37 2.66 -7.47 3.49
C LEU A 37 3.45 -6.46 2.66
N PHE A 38 4.67 -6.08 3.07
CA PHE A 38 5.49 -5.10 2.36
C PHE A 38 5.76 -5.50 0.90
N LYS A 39 5.83 -6.80 0.63
CA LYS A 39 6.01 -7.40 -0.71
C LYS A 39 4.95 -7.00 -1.74
N TYR A 40 3.76 -6.55 -1.29
CA TYR A 40 2.68 -6.11 -2.17
C TYR A 40 2.78 -4.63 -2.57
N ILE A 41 3.63 -3.83 -1.90
CA ILE A 41 3.82 -2.41 -2.23
C ILE A 41 5.13 -2.12 -2.94
N ASP A 42 6.20 -2.88 -2.63
CA ASP A 42 7.50 -2.73 -3.29
C ASP A 42 7.56 -3.41 -4.67
N GLY A 43 6.62 -4.32 -4.95
CA GLY A 43 6.56 -5.10 -6.19
C GLY A 43 7.34 -6.41 -6.14
N SER A 44 7.87 -6.80 -4.98
CA SER A 44 8.61 -8.06 -4.80
C SER A 44 7.71 -9.30 -4.95
N ALA A 45 6.40 -9.17 -4.72
CA ALA A 45 5.41 -10.20 -5.01
C ALA A 45 4.62 -9.84 -6.29
N PRO A 46 5.10 -10.21 -7.49
CA PRO A 46 4.31 -10.04 -8.72
C PRO A 46 3.07 -10.93 -8.68
N LEU A 47 2.02 -10.51 -9.39
CA LEU A 47 0.84 -11.34 -9.60
C LEU A 47 1.27 -12.65 -10.30
N PRO A 48 0.91 -13.84 -9.78
CA PRO A 48 1.24 -15.10 -10.43
C PRO A 48 0.68 -15.14 -11.86
N GLY A 49 1.55 -15.36 -12.84
CA GLY A 49 1.14 -15.49 -14.23
C GLY A 49 0.47 -16.85 -14.49
N ILE A 50 -0.51 -16.86 -15.38
CA ILE A 50 -1.10 -18.11 -15.90
C ILE A 50 -0.14 -18.63 -16.97
N LEU A 51 0.43 -19.82 -16.77
CA LEU A 51 1.43 -20.40 -17.69
C LEU A 51 0.79 -20.92 -18.99
N VAL A 52 -0.51 -21.27 -18.96
CA VAL A 52 -1.26 -21.74 -20.13
C VAL A 52 -2.53 -20.90 -20.33
N PRO A 53 -2.63 -20.09 -21.42
CA PRO A 53 -3.68 -19.09 -21.58
C PRO A 53 -5.13 -19.60 -21.66
N THR A 54 -5.36 -20.91 -21.72
CA THR A 54 -6.68 -21.48 -22.03
C THR A 54 -7.38 -22.17 -20.87
N THR A 55 -6.68 -22.56 -19.79
CA THR A 55 -7.32 -23.03 -18.55
C THR A 55 -6.33 -22.93 -17.38
N PRO A 56 -6.48 -21.98 -16.45
CA PRO A 56 -5.64 -21.94 -15.26
C PRO A 56 -5.88 -23.18 -14.40
N THR A 57 -4.79 -23.81 -13.98
CA THR A 57 -4.81 -24.96 -13.09
C THR A 57 -5.41 -24.56 -11.73
N PRO A 58 -5.97 -25.52 -10.96
CA PRO A 58 -6.43 -25.25 -9.59
C PRO A 58 -5.35 -24.62 -8.70
N ALA A 59 -4.08 -24.99 -8.91
CA ALA A 59 -2.94 -24.44 -8.17
C ALA A 59 -2.67 -22.97 -8.53
N GLU A 60 -2.72 -22.61 -9.82
CA GLU A 60 -2.58 -21.21 -10.27
C GLU A 60 -3.72 -20.34 -9.74
N ASN A 61 -4.98 -20.82 -9.81
CA ASN A 61 -6.12 -20.10 -9.26
C ASN A 61 -5.98 -19.86 -7.75
N LEU A 62 -5.50 -20.86 -7.01
CA LEU A 62 -5.25 -20.74 -5.57
C LEU A 62 -4.14 -19.71 -5.29
N ALA A 63 -3.06 -19.72 -6.07
CA ALA A 63 -1.97 -18.75 -5.93
C ALA A 63 -2.44 -17.32 -6.24
N ILE A 64 -3.24 -17.12 -7.29
CA ILE A 64 -3.82 -15.82 -7.66
C ILE A 64 -4.76 -15.33 -6.54
N ALA A 65 -5.65 -16.20 -6.05
CA ALA A 65 -6.55 -15.85 -4.95
C ALA A 65 -5.79 -15.49 -3.66
N ALA A 66 -4.73 -16.24 -3.33
CA ALA A 66 -3.88 -15.95 -2.19
C ALA A 66 -3.14 -14.61 -2.34
N TRP A 67 -2.67 -14.30 -3.55
CA TRP A 67 -2.06 -13.01 -3.85
C TRP A 67 -3.05 -11.86 -3.64
N HIS A 68 -4.26 -11.96 -4.22
CA HIS A 68 -5.31 -10.95 -4.03
C HIS A 68 -5.73 -10.78 -2.57
N ALA A 69 -5.76 -11.88 -1.80
CA ALA A 69 -6.04 -11.80 -0.37
C ALA A 69 -4.96 -11.03 0.40
N GLY A 70 -3.69 -11.21 0.05
CA GLY A 70 -2.57 -10.47 0.64
C GLY A 70 -2.55 -9.00 0.22
N ASP A 71 -2.72 -8.71 -1.06
CA ASP A 71 -2.83 -7.34 -1.58
C ASP A 71 -4.00 -6.60 -0.91
N ARG A 72 -5.19 -7.22 -0.84
CA ARG A 72 -6.35 -6.63 -0.15
C ARG A 72 -6.06 -6.31 1.31
N LYS A 73 -5.34 -7.18 2.03
CA LYS A 73 -4.93 -6.89 3.41
C LYS A 73 -4.03 -5.65 3.46
N ALA A 74 -3.03 -5.56 2.58
CA ALA A 74 -2.14 -4.40 2.51
C ALA A 74 -2.92 -3.11 2.21
N ARG A 75 -3.83 -3.14 1.21
CA ARG A 75 -4.73 -2.03 0.87
C ARG A 75 -5.54 -1.56 2.07
N THR A 76 -6.21 -2.48 2.76
CA THR A 76 -7.02 -2.14 3.95
C THR A 76 -6.18 -1.49 5.06
N ARG A 77 -4.91 -1.91 5.25
CA ARG A 77 -4.03 -1.26 6.24
C ARG A 77 -3.69 0.18 5.86
N ILE A 78 -3.40 0.43 4.58
CA ILE A 78 -3.13 1.77 4.06
C ILE A 78 -4.38 2.63 4.21
N GLU A 79 -5.52 2.18 3.69
CA GLU A 79 -6.81 2.91 3.70
C GLU A 79 -7.21 3.33 5.12
N LEU A 80 -7.12 2.43 6.10
CA LEU A 80 -7.50 2.72 7.49
C LEU A 80 -6.52 3.65 8.23
N SER A 81 -5.44 4.07 7.59
CA SER A 81 -4.38 4.87 8.21
C SER A 81 -4.12 6.20 7.51
N ILE A 82 -4.93 6.55 6.51
CA ILE A 82 -4.91 7.84 5.82
C ILE A 82 -6.16 8.63 6.19
N SER A 83 -6.09 9.97 6.09
CA SER A 83 -7.26 10.81 6.33
C SER A 83 -8.25 10.74 5.17
N ASP A 84 -9.49 11.16 5.39
CA ASP A 84 -10.52 11.26 4.35
C ASP A 84 -10.08 12.16 3.17
N GLU A 85 -9.29 13.20 3.42
CA GLU A 85 -8.73 14.03 2.36
C GLU A 85 -7.73 13.24 1.49
N GLN A 86 -6.91 12.40 2.13
CA GLN A 86 -5.91 11.59 1.43
C GLN A 86 -6.53 10.40 0.71
N SER A 87 -7.63 9.83 1.22
CA SER A 87 -8.32 8.70 0.59
C SER A 87 -8.91 9.08 -0.78
N LEU A 88 -9.28 10.35 -0.99
CA LEU A 88 -9.75 10.86 -2.29
C LEU A 88 -8.72 10.66 -3.41
N HIS A 89 -7.43 10.64 -3.10
CA HIS A 89 -6.37 10.40 -4.07
C HIS A 89 -6.27 8.94 -4.50
N THR A 90 -6.64 8.00 -3.61
CA THR A 90 -6.43 6.55 -3.81
C THR A 90 -7.70 5.79 -4.19
N VAL A 91 -8.84 6.46 -4.37
CA VAL A 91 -10.14 5.82 -4.69
C VAL A 91 -10.09 4.91 -5.92
N ARG A 92 -9.26 5.25 -6.91
CA ARG A 92 -9.17 4.52 -8.18
C ARG A 92 -8.07 3.46 -8.19
N ASP A 93 -7.36 3.27 -7.09
CA ASP A 93 -6.22 2.37 -7.00
C ASP A 93 -6.67 0.95 -6.62
N ASP A 94 -6.51 0.03 -7.57
CA ASP A 94 -6.96 -1.36 -7.42
C ASP A 94 -5.97 -2.27 -6.66
N THR A 95 -4.74 -1.81 -6.43
CA THR A 95 -3.68 -2.56 -5.75
C THR A 95 -3.04 -1.73 -4.63
N ALA A 96 -2.49 -2.42 -3.62
CA ALA A 96 -1.75 -1.74 -2.54
C ALA A 96 -0.56 -0.96 -3.08
N LYS A 97 0.09 -1.51 -4.12
CA LYS A 97 1.17 -0.84 -4.85
C LYS A 97 0.71 0.47 -5.47
N ALA A 98 -0.41 0.47 -6.19
CA ALA A 98 -0.95 1.68 -6.81
C ALA A 98 -1.26 2.74 -5.74
N MET A 99 -1.94 2.38 -4.65
CA MET A 99 -2.20 3.29 -3.53
C MET A 99 -0.91 3.89 -2.96
N TRP A 100 0.09 3.03 -2.73
CA TRP A 100 1.37 3.45 -2.18
C TRP A 100 2.12 4.39 -3.14
N ASP A 101 2.16 4.08 -4.42
CA ASP A 101 2.82 4.90 -5.44
C ASP A 101 2.10 6.23 -5.68
N THR A 102 0.76 6.27 -5.63
CA THR A 102 -0.03 7.51 -5.68
C THR A 102 0.30 8.43 -4.51
N LEU A 103 0.25 7.92 -3.28
CA LEU A 103 0.61 8.69 -2.08
C LEU A 103 2.06 9.16 -2.14
N ARG A 104 2.97 8.30 -2.59
CA ARG A 104 4.38 8.64 -2.79
C ARG A 104 4.55 9.77 -3.80
N THR A 105 3.80 9.73 -4.90
CA THR A 105 3.84 10.77 -5.93
C THR A 105 3.34 12.12 -5.40
N ILE A 106 2.35 12.12 -4.52
CA ILE A 106 1.78 13.36 -3.96
C ILE A 106 2.71 13.99 -2.92
N HIS A 107 3.35 13.17 -2.08
CA HIS A 107 4.05 13.67 -0.89
C HIS A 107 5.57 13.61 -0.96
N GLU A 108 6.16 12.82 -1.85
CA GLU A 108 7.60 12.90 -2.06
C GLU A 108 7.95 14.09 -2.94
N PRO A 109 8.89 14.95 -2.50
CA PRO A 109 9.46 15.94 -3.39
C PRO A 109 10.15 15.19 -4.53
N HIS A 110 9.59 15.32 -5.73
CA HIS A 110 10.30 14.95 -6.94
C HIS A 110 11.43 15.95 -7.06
N GLY A 111 12.63 15.53 -6.68
CA GLY A 111 13.83 16.32 -6.90
C GLY A 111 13.92 16.59 -8.38
N VAL A 112 13.50 17.77 -8.82
CA VAL A 112 14.05 18.39 -10.01
C VAL A 112 15.51 18.60 -9.64
N LEU A 113 16.34 17.59 -9.93
CA LEU A 113 17.78 17.76 -10.01
C LEU A 113 17.96 18.89 -11.01
N GLY A 114 18.22 20.08 -10.46
CA GLY A 114 18.39 21.30 -11.23
C GLY A 114 19.46 21.04 -12.26
N VAL A 115 19.05 21.06 -13.53
CA VAL A 115 19.96 21.38 -14.61
C VAL A 115 20.17 22.89 -14.49
N LEU A 116 21.24 23.26 -13.78
CA LEU A 116 21.90 24.57 -13.84
C LEU A 116 23.27 24.36 -14.48
#